data_AF-A0A1H5H9T1-F1
#
_entry.id   AF-A0A1H5H9T1-F1
#
_cell.length_a   1.000
_cell.length_b   1.000
_cell.length_c   1.000
_cell.angle_alpha   90.00
_cell.angle_beta   90.00
_cell.angle_gamma   90.00
#
_symmetry.space_group_name_H-M   'P 1'
#
loop_
_entity.id
_entity.type
_entity.pdbx_description
1 polymer ?
#
loop_
_entity_poly.entity_id
_entity_poly.type
_entity_poly.pdbx_seq_one_letter_code
_entity_poly.pdbx_strand_id
1 'polypeptide(L)'
;MFDPWGTLRRLTHIHVSFVRMPDGAPGRTDGLRVIWLDKQLQQVERRCALAHELVHIELGHDGCQRPCIEHEVRVVTARNLIPIGNLCQHAAWARSVQELAEELWVTADVLTDRLGSLTADETAQLSLVEHQNR
;
A
#
# COMPACT_ATOMS: atom_id res chain seq x y z
N MET A 1 10.09 4.62 -6.51
CA MET A 1 9.09 3.83 -5.76
C MET A 1 9.14 4.25 -4.30
N PHE A 2 8.00 4.44 -3.64
CA PHE A 2 7.92 4.78 -2.21
C PHE A 2 8.58 3.68 -1.36
N ASP A 3 9.37 4.06 -0.36
CA ASP A 3 9.99 3.15 0.62
C ASP A 3 9.41 3.44 2.02
N PRO A 4 8.43 2.66 2.51
CA PRO A 4 7.83 2.85 3.83
C PRO A 4 8.87 2.78 4.96
N TRP A 5 9.84 1.86 4.88
CA TRP A 5 10.88 1.73 5.89
C TRP A 5 11.82 2.93 5.87
N GLY A 6 12.13 3.46 4.69
CA GLY A 6 12.89 4.70 4.52
C GLY A 6 12.17 5.93 5.08
N THR A 7 10.85 6.01 4.89
CA THR A 7 10.01 7.06 5.48
C THR A 7 10.00 6.95 7.00
N LEU A 8 9.78 5.75 7.55
CA LEU A 8 9.86 5.49 8.99
C LEU A 8 11.22 5.91 9.57
N ARG A 9 12.33 5.59 8.91
CA ARG A 9 13.68 5.98 9.37
C ARG A 9 13.86 7.50 9.52
N ARG A 10 13.08 8.32 8.80
CA ARG A 10 13.09 9.79 8.93
C ARG A 10 12.19 10.30 10.07
N LEU A 11 11.20 9.50 10.48
CA LEU A 11 10.29 9.82 11.58
C LEU A 11 10.87 9.28 12.89
N THR A 12 11.91 9.95 13.41
CA THR A 12 12.71 9.47 14.56
C THR A 12 11.92 9.35 15.87
N HIS A 13 10.71 9.90 15.94
CA HIS A 13 9.81 9.83 17.09
C HIS A 13 8.79 8.68 17.00
N ILE A 14 8.71 8.00 15.84
CA ILE A 14 7.82 6.87 15.61
C ILE A 14 8.62 5.57 15.73
N HIS A 15 8.10 4.62 16.52
CA HIS A 15 8.66 3.29 16.67
C HIS A 15 7.72 2.22 16.11
N VAL A 16 8.29 1.18 15.49
CA VAL A 16 7.53 0.00 15.08
C VAL A 16 7.66 -1.09 16.13
N SER A 17 6.52 -1.64 16.56
CA SER A 17 6.44 -2.78 17.46
C SER A 17 5.75 -3.95 16.77
N PHE A 18 6.38 -5.12 16.78
CA PHE A 18 5.79 -6.35 16.25
C PHE A 18 5.04 -7.09 17.37
N VAL A 19 3.72 -7.23 17.22
CA VAL A 19 2.85 -7.84 18.22
C VAL A 19 1.96 -8.90 17.59
N ARG A 20 1.27 -9.72 18.39
CA ARG A 20 0.14 -10.51 17.85
C ARG A 20 -1.09 -9.62 17.94
N MET A 21 -1.68 -9.26 16.81
CA MET A 21 -2.81 -8.35 16.77
C MET A 21 -4.07 -9.07 17.25
N PRO A 22 -4.79 -8.54 18.26
CA PRO A 22 -5.91 -9.24 18.88
C PRO A 22 -7.15 -9.32 17.99
N ASP A 23 -7.25 -8.44 17.01
CA ASP A 23 -8.36 -8.30 16.06
C ASP A 23 -8.03 -8.85 14.66
N GLY A 24 -6.83 -9.39 14.48
CA GLY A 24 -6.35 -9.89 13.19
C GLY A 24 -6.01 -8.80 12.16
N ALA A 25 -6.02 -7.51 12.56
CA ALA A 25 -5.59 -6.44 11.67
C ALA A 25 -4.08 -6.57 11.35
N PRO A 26 -3.63 -6.23 10.13
CA PRO A 26 -2.22 -6.31 9.77
C PRO A 26 -1.36 -5.25 10.48
N GLY A 27 -1.94 -4.09 10.80
CA GLY A 27 -1.27 -3.02 11.52
C GLY A 27 -2.25 -2.04 12.14
N ARG A 28 -1.73 -1.22 13.07
CA ARG A 28 -2.41 -0.08 13.69
C ARG A 28 -1.38 1.00 14.05
N THR A 29 -1.83 2.23 14.21
CA THR A 29 -1.04 3.32 14.79
C THR A 29 -1.84 4.11 15.83
N ASP A 30 -1.15 4.73 16.77
CA ASP A 30 -1.71 5.78 17.63
C ASP A 30 -1.61 7.17 16.99
N GLY A 31 -1.12 7.26 15.76
CA GLY A 31 -0.95 8.52 15.02
C GLY A 31 0.22 9.37 15.49
N LEU A 32 0.91 9.00 16.58
CA LEU A 32 1.78 9.92 17.30
C LEU A 32 3.17 9.36 17.60
N ARG A 33 3.29 8.09 18.00
CA ARG A 33 4.54 7.51 18.53
C ARG A 33 4.77 6.07 18.14
N VAL A 34 3.72 5.29 17.88
CA VAL A 34 3.86 3.85 17.68
C VAL A 34 3.05 3.37 16.48
N ILE A 35 3.68 2.52 15.69
CA ILE A 35 3.03 1.65 14.72
C ILE A 35 3.16 0.21 15.22
N TRP A 36 2.04 -0.48 15.39
CA TRP A 36 1.99 -1.90 15.64
C TRP A 36 1.81 -2.64 14.32
N LEU A 37 2.62 -3.65 14.07
CA LEU A 37 2.44 -4.59 12.95
C LEU A 37 2.24 -5.99 13.49
N ASP A 38 1.37 -6.78 12.86
CA ASP A 38 1.26 -8.18 13.24
C ASP A 38 2.58 -8.92 12.93
N LYS A 39 3.09 -9.63 13.94
CA LYS A 39 4.36 -10.35 13.87
C LYS A 39 4.34 -11.54 12.92
N GLN A 40 3.15 -12.04 12.58
CA GLN A 40 2.95 -13.16 11.66
C GLN A 40 3.00 -12.73 10.18
N LEU A 41 2.96 -11.41 9.90
CA LEU A 41 3.06 -10.91 8.53
C LEU A 41 4.40 -11.28 7.88
N GLN A 42 4.34 -11.62 6.60
CA GLN A 42 5.47 -11.75 5.69
C GLN A 42 6.02 -10.37 5.31
N GLN A 43 7.18 -10.34 4.65
CA GLN A 43 7.87 -9.08 4.35
C GLN A 43 7.04 -8.13 3.48
N VAL A 44 6.37 -8.66 2.45
CA VAL A 44 5.50 -7.87 1.56
C VAL A 44 4.29 -7.31 2.30
N GLU A 45 3.68 -8.10 3.18
CA GLU A 45 2.55 -7.69 3.99
C GLU A 45 2.95 -6.61 5.00
N ARG A 46 4.11 -6.75 5.64
CA ARG A 46 4.65 -5.71 6.55
C ARG A 46 4.91 -4.40 5.83
N ARG A 47 5.44 -4.45 4.60
CA ARG A 47 5.64 -3.25 3.78
C ARG A 47 4.31 -2.55 3.51
N CYS A 48 3.30 -3.31 3.08
CA CYS A 48 1.98 -2.76 2.76
C CYS A 48 1.29 -2.19 3.99
N ALA A 49 1.28 -2.94 5.09
CA ALA A 49 0.73 -2.49 6.37
C ALA A 49 1.44 -1.25 6.90
N LEU A 50 2.78 -1.22 6.88
CA LEU A 50 3.54 -0.05 7.30
C LEU A 50 3.22 1.18 6.43
N ALA A 51 3.09 1.01 5.12
CA ALA A 51 2.70 2.09 4.24
C ALA A 51 1.33 2.65 4.60
N HIS A 52 0.36 1.77 4.88
CA HIS A 52 -0.99 2.14 5.31
C HIS A 52 -0.98 2.94 6.60
N GLU A 53 -0.28 2.45 7.64
CA GLU A 53 -0.20 3.16 8.93
C GLU A 53 0.55 4.50 8.82
N LEU A 54 1.55 4.60 7.95
CA LEU A 54 2.25 5.87 7.69
C LEU A 54 1.33 6.91 7.04
N VAL A 55 0.42 6.49 6.15
CA VAL A 55 -0.58 7.40 5.56
C VAL A 55 -1.56 7.89 6.62
N HIS A 56 -1.97 7.04 7.58
CA HIS A 56 -2.75 7.52 8.74
C HIS A 56 -2.02 8.62 9.51
N ILE A 57 -0.73 8.45 9.79
CA ILE A 57 0.08 9.46 10.48
C ILE A 57 0.18 10.75 9.65
N GLU A 58 0.43 10.64 8.34
CA GLU A 58 0.53 11.79 7.43
C GLU A 58 -0.78 12.62 7.40
N LEU A 59 -1.92 11.95 7.49
CA LEU A 59 -3.25 12.59 7.54
C LEU A 59 -3.65 13.06 8.96
N GLY A 60 -2.80 12.85 9.97
CA GLY A 60 -3.07 13.24 11.35
C GLY A 60 -4.16 12.42 12.04
N HIS A 61 -4.38 11.18 11.61
CA HIS A 61 -5.33 10.26 12.24
C HIS A 61 -4.74 9.66 13.51
N ASP A 62 -5.46 9.77 14.64
CA ASP A 62 -5.06 9.29 15.97
C ASP A 62 -5.93 8.12 16.50
N GLY A 63 -6.80 7.59 15.65
CA GLY A 63 -7.73 6.53 16.01
C GLY A 63 -8.44 5.91 14.81
N CYS A 64 -9.33 4.96 15.10
CA CYS A 64 -10.11 4.24 14.10
C CYS A 64 -10.92 5.21 13.23
N GLN A 65 -10.81 5.10 11.91
CA GLN A 65 -11.53 5.96 11.00
C GLN A 65 -12.82 5.31 10.50
N ARG A 66 -13.73 6.15 10.00
CA ARG A 66 -14.95 5.68 9.34
C ARG A 66 -14.57 4.96 8.03
N PRO A 67 -15.40 4.01 7.54
CA PRO A 67 -15.07 3.21 6.36
C PRO A 67 -14.71 4.01 5.09
N CYS A 68 -15.31 5.20 4.89
CA CYS A 68 -14.97 6.06 3.76
C CYS A 68 -13.53 6.62 3.85
N ILE A 69 -13.10 7.03 5.04
CA ILE A 69 -11.75 7.54 5.28
C ILE A 69 -10.73 6.40 5.18
N GLU A 70 -11.05 5.22 5.70
CA GLU A 70 -10.21 4.03 5.53
C GLU A 70 -10.03 3.67 4.05
N HIS A 71 -11.06 3.85 3.22
CA HIS A 71 -10.95 3.66 1.78
C HIS A 71 -10.01 4.69 1.13
N GLU A 72 -10.11 5.97 1.50
CA GLU A 72 -9.19 7.00 1.02
C GLU A 72 -7.74 6.69 1.40
N VAL A 73 -7.48 6.25 2.64
CA VAL A 73 -6.15 5.81 3.09
C VAL A 73 -5.64 4.65 2.24
N ARG A 74 -6.46 3.64 1.95
CA ARG A 74 -6.07 2.52 1.08
C ARG A 74 -5.72 2.99 -0.33
N VAL A 75 -6.50 3.91 -0.90
CA VAL A 75 -6.24 4.48 -2.23
C VAL A 75 -4.91 5.25 -2.26
N VAL A 76 -4.65 6.09 -1.25
CA VAL A 76 -3.38 6.83 -1.14
C VAL A 76 -2.21 5.87 -0.96
N THR A 77 -2.35 4.86 -0.10
CA THR A 77 -1.36 3.81 0.13
C THR A 77 -1.02 3.07 -1.16
N ALA A 78 -2.04 2.64 -1.90
CA ALA A 78 -1.89 1.92 -3.15
C ALA A 78 -1.20 2.76 -4.22
N ARG A 79 -1.55 4.05 -4.36
CA ARG A 79 -0.88 4.98 -5.28
C ARG A 79 0.58 5.24 -4.91
N ASN A 80 0.89 5.39 -3.62
CA ASN A 80 2.26 5.57 -3.16
C ASN A 80 3.14 4.35 -3.46
N LEU A 81 2.62 3.14 -3.17
CA LEU A 81 3.33 1.89 -3.42
C LEU A 81 3.46 1.56 -4.90
N ILE A 82 2.43 1.89 -5.70
CA ILE A 82 2.32 1.52 -7.11
C ILE A 82 2.11 2.78 -7.98
N PRO A 83 3.17 3.55 -8.27
CA PRO A 83 3.11 4.61 -9.26
C PRO A 83 2.64 4.08 -10.62
N ILE A 84 1.89 4.88 -11.39
CA ILE A 84 1.31 4.42 -12.67
C ILE A 84 2.37 3.89 -13.64
N GLY A 85 3.55 4.53 -13.72
CA GLY A 85 4.64 4.07 -14.58
C GLY A 85 5.11 2.66 -14.24
N ASN A 86 5.20 2.33 -12.95
CA ASN A 86 5.55 0.98 -12.50
C ASN A 86 4.43 -0.02 -12.83
N LEU A 87 3.17 0.35 -12.56
CA LEU A 87 2.03 -0.51 -12.91
C LEU A 87 2.06 -0.87 -14.40
N CYS A 88 2.20 0.13 -15.27
CA CYS A 88 2.32 -0.05 -16.72
C CYS A 88 3.51 -0.94 -17.09
N GLN A 89 4.69 -0.68 -16.53
CA GLN A 89 5.89 -1.46 -16.82
C GLN A 89 5.73 -2.95 -16.52
N HIS A 90 5.13 -3.29 -15.39
CA HIS A 90 4.97 -4.69 -14.96
C HIS A 90 3.73 -5.35 -15.60
N ALA A 91 2.64 -4.61 -15.80
CA ALA A 91 1.44 -5.10 -16.47
C ALA A 91 1.69 -5.47 -17.94
N ALA A 92 2.73 -4.92 -18.57
CA ALA A 92 3.13 -5.25 -19.94
C ALA A 92 3.45 -6.74 -20.17
N TRP A 93 3.85 -7.46 -19.13
CA TRP A 93 4.35 -8.84 -19.27
C TRP A 93 3.85 -9.80 -18.18
N ALA A 94 3.26 -9.29 -17.09
CA ALA A 94 2.62 -10.14 -16.10
C ALA A 94 1.47 -10.94 -16.72
N ARG A 95 1.43 -12.25 -16.46
CA ARG A 95 0.45 -13.18 -17.03
C ARG A 95 -0.77 -13.38 -16.12
N SER A 96 -0.72 -12.83 -14.91
CA SER A 96 -1.82 -12.87 -13.95
C SER A 96 -1.76 -11.71 -12.98
N VAL A 97 -2.89 -11.41 -12.32
CA VAL A 97 -2.97 -10.42 -11.24
C VAL A 97 -2.05 -10.79 -10.07
N GLN A 98 -1.90 -12.09 -9.80
CA GLN A 98 -1.03 -12.58 -8.74
C GLN A 98 0.45 -12.32 -9.07
N GLU A 99 0.89 -12.67 -10.29
CA GLU A 99 2.25 -12.39 -10.77
C GLU A 99 2.50 -10.87 -10.76
N LEU A 100 1.52 -10.06 -11.18
CA LEU A 100 1.65 -8.59 -11.15
C LEU A 100 1.84 -8.06 -9.71
N ALA A 101 1.09 -8.57 -8.73
CA ALA A 101 1.24 -8.17 -7.33
C ALA A 101 2.61 -8.55 -6.76
N GLU A 102 3.09 -9.76 -7.08
CA GLU A 102 4.41 -10.25 -6.68
C GLU A 102 5.53 -9.38 -7.25
N GLU A 103 5.45 -9.05 -8.54
CA GLU A 103 6.43 -8.23 -9.26
C GLU A 103 6.45 -6.77 -8.79
N LEU A 104 5.28 -6.25 -8.40
CA LEU A 104 5.17 -4.92 -7.79
C LEU A 104 5.55 -4.91 -6.30
N TRP A 105 5.82 -6.07 -5.71
CA TRP A 105 6.12 -6.25 -4.29
C TRP A 105 5.06 -5.65 -3.36
N VAL A 106 3.80 -6.00 -3.64
CA VAL A 106 2.60 -5.61 -2.89
C VAL A 106 1.67 -6.80 -2.64
N THR A 107 0.70 -6.66 -1.75
CA THR A 107 -0.38 -7.64 -1.60
C THR A 107 -1.41 -7.51 -2.73
N ALA A 108 -2.17 -8.57 -2.98
CA ALA A 108 -3.27 -8.57 -3.96
C ALA A 108 -4.34 -7.52 -3.62
N ASP A 109 -4.60 -7.27 -2.32
CA ASP A 109 -5.55 -6.25 -1.87
C ASP A 109 -5.08 -4.84 -2.26
N VAL A 110 -3.80 -4.51 -2.05
CA VAL A 110 -3.23 -3.22 -2.45
C VAL A 110 -3.27 -3.04 -3.97
N LEU A 111 -2.99 -4.09 -4.74
CA LEU A 111 -3.13 -4.04 -6.20
C LEU A 111 -4.60 -3.82 -6.61
N THR A 112 -5.54 -4.47 -5.92
CA THR A 112 -6.98 -4.29 -6.18
C THR A 112 -7.43 -2.86 -5.89
N ASP A 113 -7.04 -2.29 -4.75
CA ASP A 113 -7.29 -0.88 -4.42
C ASP A 113 -6.65 0.05 -5.46
N ARG A 114 -5.47 -0.28 -5.98
CA ARG A 114 -4.80 0.51 -7.02
C ARG A 114 -5.57 0.53 -8.33
N LEU A 115 -5.96 -0.65 -8.81
CA LEU A 115 -6.69 -0.81 -10.07
C LEU A 115 -8.09 -0.20 -9.97
N GLY A 116 -8.76 -0.37 -8.83
CA GLY A 116 -10.09 0.18 -8.56
C GLY A 116 -10.13 1.71 -8.39
N SER A 117 -8.97 2.36 -8.29
CA SER A 117 -8.84 3.81 -8.08
C SER A 117 -8.04 4.53 -9.16
N LEU A 118 -7.84 3.91 -10.33
CA LEU A 118 -7.20 4.57 -11.47
C LEU A 118 -8.00 5.81 -11.88
N THR A 119 -7.29 6.91 -12.16
CA THR A 119 -7.92 8.05 -12.83
C THR A 119 -8.20 7.74 -14.30
N ALA A 120 -8.94 8.61 -14.99
CA ALA A 120 -9.20 8.44 -16.42
C ALA A 120 -7.89 8.41 -17.23
N ASP A 121 -6.95 9.29 -16.92
CA ASP A 121 -5.65 9.37 -17.59
C ASP A 121 -4.77 8.14 -17.29
N GLU A 122 -4.78 7.65 -16.05
CA GLU A 122 -4.05 6.43 -15.68
C GLU A 122 -4.64 5.19 -16.34
N THR A 123 -5.97 5.11 -16.44
CA THR A 123 -6.66 4.04 -17.17
C THR A 123 -6.23 4.05 -18.64
N ALA A 124 -6.20 5.22 -19.28
CA ALA A 124 -5.75 5.36 -20.65
C ALA A 124 -4.28 4.91 -20.83
N GLN A 125 -3.39 5.30 -19.91
CA GLN A 125 -1.99 4.86 -19.93
C GLN A 125 -1.85 3.34 -19.82
N LEU A 126 -2.60 2.72 -18.90
CA LEU A 126 -2.54 1.27 -18.70
C LEU A 126 -3.08 0.51 -19.92
N SER A 127 -4.21 0.96 -20.49
CA SER A 127 -4.78 0.34 -21.69
C SER A 127 -3.85 0.42 -22.90
N LEU A 128 -3.07 1.50 -23.07
CA LEU A 128 -2.11 1.59 -24.18
C LEU A 128 -1.06 0.47 -24.13
N VAL A 129 -0.62 0.10 -22.94
CA VAL A 129 0.36 -0.98 -22.76
C VAL A 129 -0.25 -2.35 -23.06
N GLU A 130 -1.50 -2.59 -22.67
CA GLU A 130 -2.18 -3.85 -22.98
C GLU A 130 -2.35 -4.08 -24.49
N HIS A 131 -2.56 -3.01 -25.27
CA HIS A 131 -2.71 -3.10 -26.72
C HIS A 131 -1.37 -3.33 -27.44
N GLN A 132 -0.24 -2.91 -26.87
CA GLN A 132 1.09 -3.13 -27.44
C GLN A 132 1.59 -4.58 -27.27
N ASN A 133 1.00 -5.32 -26.33
CA ASN A 133 1.41 -6.69 -25.99
C ASN A 133 0.45 -7.78 -26.51
N ARG A 134 -0.54 -7.42 -27.34
CA ARG A 134 -1.42 -8.34 -28.06
C ARG A 134 -1.05 -8.39 -29.54
#